data_AF-A0A561ET07-F1
#
_entry.id   AF-A0A561ET07-F1
#
_cell.length_a   1.000
_cell.length_b   1.000
_cell.length_c   1.000
_cell.angle_alpha   90.00
_cell.angle_beta   90.00
_cell.angle_gamma   90.00
#
_symmetry.space_group_name_H-M   'P 1'
#
loop_
_entity.id
_entity.type
_entity.pdbx_description
1 polymer ?
#
loop_
_entity_poly.entity_id
_entity_poly.type
_entity_poly.pdbx_seq_one_letter_code
_entity_poly.pdbx_strand_id
1 'polypeptide(L)'
;MSSRSLLTAVVISAAMFGLAACEPDGSSDAAPTNTTAAARPSVTDSGKAEATDPAPDGSSAEPTASDGADPSCDAPKLPAGHKIISPVKQPSGDTLSAKDTKPRCGVNDVEYEATGAAKAYHFASTVKAQLSPASGSAKTVSLTELSQHIGDCLNHAQKANLVCSSYGNYDVTVDASGKITAIKEIYHS
;
A
#
# COMPACT_ATOMS: atom_id res chain seq x y z
N MET A 1 -56.68 4.27 14.28
CA MET A 1 -57.18 3.03 13.66
C MET A 1 -56.02 2.04 13.59
N SER A 2 -56.22 0.86 14.17
CA SER A 2 -55.26 -0.24 14.30
C SER A 2 -54.90 -0.91 12.97
N SER A 3 -53.67 -1.44 12.89
CA SER A 3 -53.28 -2.84 12.53
C SER A 3 -51.76 -2.85 12.36
N ARG A 4 -50.90 -3.39 13.24
CA ARG A 4 -50.66 -4.80 13.65
C ARG A 4 -50.59 -5.78 12.47
N SER A 5 -49.38 -6.23 12.14
CA SER A 5 -48.95 -7.61 11.85
C SER A 5 -47.53 -7.59 11.23
N LEU A 6 -46.62 -8.56 11.37
CA LEU A 6 -46.42 -9.75 12.20
C LEU A 6 -44.95 -10.17 11.95
N LEU A 7 -44.36 -10.86 12.93
CA LEU A 7 -43.01 -11.45 12.94
C LEU A 7 -42.76 -12.43 11.77
N THR A 8 -41.53 -12.47 11.24
CA THR A 8 -41.03 -13.67 10.53
C THR A 8 -39.54 -13.94 10.80
N ALA A 9 -39.34 -14.98 11.60
CA ALA A 9 -38.25 -15.94 11.76
C ALA A 9 -36.84 -15.68 11.15
N VAL A 10 -35.86 -15.71 12.06
CA VAL A 10 -34.44 -16.01 11.82
C VAL A 10 -34.28 -17.50 11.47
N VAL A 11 -33.55 -17.80 10.40
CA VAL A 11 -33.04 -19.15 10.11
C VAL A 11 -31.52 -19.12 10.26
N ILE A 12 -31.01 -19.84 11.27
CA ILE A 12 -29.59 -20.13 11.46
C ILE A 12 -29.29 -21.44 10.74
N SER A 13 -28.40 -21.42 9.76
CA SER A 13 -27.86 -22.63 9.13
C SER A 13 -26.43 -22.85 9.62
N ALA A 14 -26.28 -23.73 10.61
CA ALA A 14 -25.00 -24.27 11.01
C ALA A 14 -24.67 -25.48 10.12
N ALA A 15 -23.56 -25.40 9.38
CA ALA A 15 -22.97 -26.55 8.72
C ALA A 15 -21.63 -26.85 9.40
N MET A 16 -21.61 -27.90 10.24
CA MET A 16 -20.42 -28.58 10.69
C MET A 16 -20.29 -29.90 9.94
N PHE A 17 -19.28 -30.04 9.10
CA PHE A 17 -18.67 -31.28 8.61
C PHE A 17 -17.26 -30.87 8.13
N GLY A 18 -16.15 -31.53 8.40
CA GLY A 18 -15.83 -32.83 8.96
C GLY A 18 -14.34 -33.04 8.64
N LEU A 19 -13.63 -33.78 9.50
CA LEU A 19 -12.18 -33.90 9.56
C LEU A 19 -11.51 -34.54 8.33
N ALA A 20 -10.32 -34.05 7.98
CA ALA A 20 -9.21 -34.90 7.57
C ALA A 20 -7.95 -34.46 8.33
N ALA A 21 -7.64 -35.21 9.39
CA ALA A 21 -6.34 -35.20 10.03
C ALA A 21 -5.31 -35.76 9.04
N CYS A 22 -4.26 -35.00 8.74
CA CYS A 22 -3.04 -35.55 8.18
C CYS A 22 -2.13 -35.83 9.38
N GLU A 23 -2.10 -37.10 9.80
CA GLU A 23 -1.18 -37.57 10.82
C GLU A 23 0.28 -37.50 10.33
N PRO A 24 1.24 -37.30 11.26
CA PRO A 24 2.65 -37.16 10.97
C PRO A 24 3.34 -38.53 10.93
N ASP A 25 4.28 -38.74 10.01
CA ASP A 25 5.34 -39.72 10.23
C ASP A 25 6.59 -39.44 9.37
N GLY A 26 7.76 -39.60 9.98
CA GLY A 26 9.07 -39.40 9.34
C GLY A 26 10.12 -38.73 10.22
N SER A 27 10.49 -39.36 11.34
CA SER A 27 11.80 -39.13 11.98
C SER A 27 12.89 -39.95 11.27
N SER A 28 14.06 -39.36 11.01
CA SER A 28 15.37 -39.88 11.48
C SER A 28 16.54 -39.05 10.95
N ASP A 29 17.40 -38.73 11.91
CA ASP A 29 18.79 -38.29 11.90
C ASP A 29 19.61 -38.30 10.59
N ALA A 30 20.28 -37.17 10.34
CA ALA A 30 21.63 -37.16 9.79
C ALA A 30 22.51 -36.16 10.56
N ALA A 31 23.64 -36.68 11.03
CA ALA A 31 24.59 -36.10 11.98
C ALA A 31 25.29 -34.80 11.53
N PRO A 32 25.85 -34.02 12.48
CA PRO A 32 26.74 -32.89 12.17
C PRO A 32 28.09 -33.40 11.68
N THR A 33 28.55 -32.92 10.52
CA THR A 33 29.93 -33.14 10.07
C THR A 33 30.77 -31.92 10.40
N ASN A 34 31.59 -32.04 11.44
CA ASN A 34 32.72 -31.16 11.69
C ASN A 34 33.82 -31.47 10.65
N THR A 35 34.28 -30.47 9.90
CA THR A 35 35.62 -30.50 9.31
C THR A 35 36.32 -29.17 9.56
N THR A 36 37.47 -29.29 10.21
CA THR A 36 38.38 -28.24 10.69
C THR A 36 39.45 -27.90 9.64
N ALA A 37 40.01 -26.69 9.76
CA ALA A 37 41.34 -26.22 9.32
C ALA A 37 41.51 -25.80 7.85
N ALA A 38 42.36 -24.83 7.48
CA ALA A 38 43.06 -23.71 8.12
C ALA A 38 43.81 -22.97 7.00
N ALA A 39 43.92 -21.64 7.04
CA ALA A 39 45.15 -20.87 6.74
C ALA A 39 44.88 -19.35 6.66
N ARG A 40 45.75 -18.58 7.32
CA ARG A 40 45.92 -17.12 7.20
C ARG A 40 46.64 -16.75 5.89
N PRO A 41 46.54 -15.49 5.44
CA PRO A 41 47.69 -14.60 5.67
C PRO A 41 47.33 -13.16 6.13
N SER A 42 48.34 -12.54 6.74
CA SER A 42 48.39 -11.19 7.31
C SER A 42 48.55 -10.09 6.26
N VAL A 43 47.99 -8.91 6.50
CA VAL A 43 48.49 -7.58 6.08
C VAL A 43 47.80 -6.52 6.96
N THR A 44 48.51 -5.95 7.94
CA THR A 44 49.28 -4.69 7.93
C THR A 44 48.43 -3.48 8.30
N ASP A 45 48.67 -3.06 9.53
CA ASP A 45 48.29 -1.82 10.19
C ASP A 45 48.82 -0.58 9.45
N SER A 46 47.98 0.45 9.30
CA SER A 46 48.42 1.85 9.23
C SER A 46 47.23 2.78 9.46
N GLY A 47 47.12 3.26 10.70
CA GLY A 47 46.97 4.68 11.04
C GLY A 47 45.78 5.46 10.48
N LYS A 48 44.87 5.87 11.38
CA LYS A 48 44.90 7.21 12.03
C LYS A 48 43.47 7.54 12.47
N ALA A 49 43.30 7.60 13.79
CA ALA A 49 42.15 8.22 14.43
C ALA A 49 42.22 9.74 14.23
N GLU A 50 41.11 10.34 13.83
CA GLU A 50 40.83 11.73 14.14
C GLU A 50 39.33 11.83 14.46
N ALA A 51 39.07 12.17 15.73
CA ALA A 51 37.76 12.47 16.26
C ALA A 51 37.39 13.90 15.89
N THR A 52 36.18 14.13 15.39
CA THR A 52 35.52 15.43 15.52
C THR A 52 34.02 15.22 15.56
N ASP A 53 33.46 15.45 16.73
CA ASP A 53 32.02 15.60 16.99
C ASP A 53 31.62 17.09 16.75
N PRO A 54 30.32 17.47 16.79
CA PRO A 54 29.60 17.97 15.63
C PRO A 54 29.34 19.49 15.69
N ALA A 55 28.96 20.08 14.55
CA ALA A 55 28.34 21.41 14.49
C ALA A 55 26.96 21.29 13.82
N PRO A 56 25.89 21.90 14.39
CA PRO A 56 24.56 21.90 13.80
C PRO A 56 24.41 23.15 12.91
N ASP A 57 24.12 22.96 11.64
CA ASP A 57 23.54 24.03 10.83
C ASP A 57 22.39 23.48 10.00
N GLY A 58 21.21 23.99 10.34
CA GLY A 58 20.01 23.78 9.57
C GLY A 58 20.18 24.39 8.18
N SER A 59 19.98 23.56 7.17
CA SER A 59 19.49 24.05 5.89
C SER A 59 18.49 23.04 5.37
N SER A 60 17.23 23.44 5.52
CA SER A 60 16.09 22.86 4.86
C SER A 60 16.37 22.86 3.36
N ALA A 61 16.76 21.71 2.80
CA ALA A 61 16.85 21.53 1.36
C ALA A 61 15.41 21.47 0.83
N GLU A 62 14.94 22.62 0.38
CA GLU A 62 13.73 22.78 -0.41
C GLU A 62 13.87 21.89 -1.67
N PRO A 63 12.90 21.03 -2.01
CA PRO A 63 12.99 20.26 -3.24
C PRO A 63 12.80 21.20 -4.42
N THR A 64 13.88 21.40 -5.18
CA THR A 64 13.85 22.05 -6.50
C THR A 64 12.88 21.32 -7.41
N ALA A 65 11.74 21.96 -7.70
CA ALA A 65 10.88 21.59 -8.80
C ALA A 65 11.65 21.80 -10.11
N SER A 66 11.80 20.75 -10.91
CA SER A 66 12.27 20.89 -12.29
C SER A 66 11.11 21.40 -13.14
N ASP A 67 11.22 22.65 -13.58
CA ASP A 67 10.35 23.30 -14.56
C ASP A 67 10.45 22.60 -15.93
N GLY A 68 9.51 21.70 -16.20
CA GLY A 68 9.11 21.31 -17.54
C GLY A 68 7.71 21.84 -17.78
N ALA A 69 7.58 22.87 -18.61
CA ALA A 69 6.29 23.42 -19.01
C ALA A 69 5.53 22.42 -19.89
N ASP A 70 4.79 21.51 -19.26
CA ASP A 70 3.72 20.75 -19.89
C ASP A 70 2.50 21.68 -20.13
N PRO A 71 1.67 21.43 -21.16
CA PRO A 71 0.53 22.29 -21.50
C PRO A 71 -0.35 22.53 -20.26
N SER A 72 -0.91 23.74 -20.11
CA SER A 72 -1.70 24.13 -18.93
C SER A 72 -2.97 23.28 -18.79
N CYS A 73 -2.85 22.12 -18.15
CA CYS A 73 -3.94 21.52 -17.40
C CYS A 73 -3.69 21.91 -15.94
N ASP A 74 -4.54 22.76 -15.39
CA ASP A 74 -4.45 23.15 -13.99
C ASP A 74 -4.83 21.94 -13.13
N ALA A 75 -3.81 21.18 -12.70
CA ALA A 75 -4.00 20.07 -11.79
C ALA A 75 -4.73 20.57 -10.54
N PRO A 76 -5.84 19.92 -10.13
CA PRO A 76 -6.56 20.34 -8.93
C PRO A 76 -5.62 20.34 -7.74
N LYS A 77 -5.59 21.47 -7.01
CA LYS A 77 -4.82 21.53 -5.76
C LYS A 77 -5.42 20.55 -4.77
N LEU A 78 -4.63 19.54 -4.38
CA LEU A 78 -5.04 18.60 -3.35
C LEU A 78 -5.21 19.31 -2.00
N PRO A 79 -6.20 18.92 -1.19
CA PRO A 79 -6.33 19.43 0.17
C PRO A 79 -5.08 19.14 1.01
N ALA A 80 -4.89 19.91 2.09
CA ALA A 80 -3.76 19.69 2.99
C ALA A 80 -3.78 18.25 3.56
N GLY A 81 -2.62 17.60 3.56
CA GLY A 81 -2.48 16.21 4.00
C GLY A 81 -2.91 15.16 2.97
N HIS A 82 -3.44 15.56 1.80
CA HIS A 82 -3.74 14.63 0.72
C HIS A 82 -2.54 14.40 -0.21
N LYS A 83 -2.45 13.19 -0.75
CA LYS A 83 -1.45 12.78 -1.76
C LYS A 83 -2.07 11.76 -2.70
N ILE A 84 -1.65 11.78 -3.96
CA ILE A 84 -1.97 10.69 -4.88
C ILE A 84 -0.79 9.71 -4.93
N ILE A 85 -1.09 8.42 -4.80
CA ILE A 85 -0.11 7.34 -4.82
C ILE A 85 -0.54 6.23 -5.78
N SER A 86 0.45 5.50 -6.29
CA SER A 86 0.25 4.34 -7.17
C SER A 86 0.84 3.09 -6.52
N PRO A 87 0.00 2.16 -6.00
CA PRO A 87 0.44 0.88 -5.46
C PRO A 87 1.28 0.09 -6.47
N VAL A 88 2.35 -0.54 -6.00
CA VAL A 88 3.22 -1.39 -6.84
C VAL A 88 3.12 -2.87 -6.50
N LYS A 89 2.47 -3.20 -5.38
CA LYS A 89 2.17 -4.57 -4.94
C LYS A 89 0.96 -4.57 -4.03
N GLN A 90 0.33 -5.74 -3.88
CA GLN A 90 -0.72 -5.95 -2.90
C GLN A 90 -0.26 -5.52 -1.49
N PRO A 91 -1.09 -4.77 -0.74
CA PRO A 91 -0.81 -4.47 0.66
C PRO A 91 -0.59 -5.73 1.51
N SER A 92 0.18 -5.60 2.58
CA SER A 92 0.44 -6.69 3.53
C SER A 92 0.38 -6.15 4.94
N GLY A 93 -0.55 -6.69 5.74
CA GLY A 93 -0.83 -6.16 7.08
C GLY A 93 -1.28 -4.70 7.03
N ASP A 94 -0.57 -3.83 7.76
CA ASP A 94 -0.79 -2.39 7.81
C ASP A 94 0.06 -1.61 6.79
N THR A 95 0.77 -2.29 5.88
CA THR A 95 1.75 -1.67 5.00
C THR A 95 1.32 -1.74 3.53
N LEU A 96 1.31 -0.57 2.88
CA LEU A 96 1.14 -0.40 1.44
C LEU A 96 2.45 0.05 0.81
N SER A 97 2.91 -0.63 -0.23
CA SER A 97 4.06 -0.19 -1.02
C SER A 97 3.57 0.49 -2.29
N ALA A 98 3.94 1.75 -2.44
CA ALA A 98 3.46 2.60 -3.52
C ALA A 98 4.53 3.62 -3.93
N LYS A 99 4.37 4.18 -5.13
CA LYS A 99 5.11 5.36 -5.60
C LYS A 99 4.26 6.61 -5.36
N ASP A 100 4.90 7.74 -5.09
CA ASP A 100 4.22 9.03 -5.21
C ASP A 100 3.91 9.29 -6.69
N THR A 101 2.90 10.10 -6.99
CA THR A 101 2.60 10.52 -8.37
C THR A 101 2.83 12.01 -8.57
N LYS A 102 3.01 12.39 -9.84
CA LYS A 102 2.93 13.79 -10.30
C LYS A 102 1.74 13.95 -11.25
N PRO A 103 1.05 15.09 -11.25
CA PRO A 103 0.06 15.36 -12.27
C PRO A 103 0.74 15.46 -13.64
N ARG A 104 0.06 14.98 -14.68
CA ARG A 104 0.44 15.03 -16.08
C ARG A 104 -0.80 15.35 -16.90
N CYS A 105 -0.64 16.15 -17.94
CA CYS A 105 -1.76 16.46 -18.83
C CYS A 105 -2.07 15.29 -19.75
N GLY A 106 -3.25 14.72 -19.54
CA GLY A 106 -3.90 13.84 -20.50
C GLY A 106 -4.52 14.64 -21.64
N VAL A 107 -5.17 13.93 -22.56
CA VAL A 107 -5.81 14.56 -23.74
C VAL A 107 -7.06 15.35 -23.32
N ASN A 108 -7.77 14.92 -22.28
CA ASN A 108 -9.03 15.54 -21.84
C ASN A 108 -9.07 15.84 -20.33
N ASP A 109 -8.08 15.39 -19.57
CA ASP A 109 -8.11 15.25 -18.12
C ASP A 109 -6.70 15.27 -17.50
N VAL A 110 -6.62 15.30 -16.17
CA VAL A 110 -5.34 15.35 -15.44
C VAL A 110 -5.02 13.94 -14.96
N GLU A 111 -4.06 13.31 -15.63
CA GLU A 111 -3.56 12.01 -15.25
C GLU A 111 -2.55 12.14 -14.10
N TYR A 112 -2.38 11.07 -13.32
CA TYR A 112 -1.35 11.01 -12.28
C TYR A 112 -0.33 9.93 -12.64
N GLU A 113 0.89 10.35 -12.98
CA GLU A 113 1.99 9.46 -13.36
C GLU A 113 2.81 9.08 -12.14
N ALA A 114 3.06 7.78 -11.93
CA ALA A 114 3.90 7.29 -10.85
C ALA A 114 5.36 7.74 -11.02
N THR A 115 5.98 8.22 -9.94
CA THR A 115 7.33 8.79 -9.95
C THR A 115 8.21 8.22 -8.84
N GLY A 116 9.52 8.24 -9.07
CA GLY A 116 10.50 7.83 -8.07
C GLY A 116 10.47 6.34 -7.72
N ALA A 117 11.15 6.01 -6.62
CA ALA A 117 11.19 4.66 -6.06
C ALA A 117 9.93 4.37 -5.23
N ALA A 118 9.53 3.11 -5.19
CA ALA A 118 8.46 2.68 -4.30
C ALA A 118 8.90 2.80 -2.84
N LYS A 119 8.01 3.25 -1.97
CA LYS A 119 8.22 3.35 -0.52
C LYS A 119 7.08 2.72 0.26
N ALA A 120 7.33 2.46 1.53
CA ALA A 120 6.33 1.94 2.45
C ALA A 120 5.49 3.08 3.03
N TYR A 121 4.17 2.90 3.00
CA TYR A 121 3.20 3.71 3.71
C TYR A 121 2.50 2.81 4.72
N HIS A 122 2.20 3.36 5.89
CA HIS A 122 1.54 2.62 6.96
C HIS A 122 0.12 3.14 7.15
N PHE A 123 -0.84 2.24 7.23
CA PHE A 123 -2.20 2.57 7.60
C PHE A 123 -2.28 2.92 9.09
N ALA A 124 -3.10 3.91 9.42
CA ALA A 124 -3.56 4.12 10.79
C ALA A 124 -4.50 2.97 11.19
N SER A 125 -4.61 2.69 12.48
CA SER A 125 -5.46 1.60 13.00
C SER A 125 -6.94 1.75 12.64
N THR A 126 -7.40 2.98 12.39
CA THR A 126 -8.78 3.33 12.05
C THR A 126 -8.91 3.90 10.63
N VAL A 127 -8.06 3.45 9.70
CA VAL A 127 -8.08 3.91 8.31
C VAL A 127 -9.46 3.74 7.67
N LYS A 128 -9.93 4.78 6.98
CA LYS A 128 -11.13 4.72 6.14
C LYS A 128 -10.74 4.34 4.71
N ALA A 129 -11.14 3.16 4.25
CA ALA A 129 -10.89 2.70 2.89
C ALA A 129 -12.15 2.82 2.02
N GLN A 130 -12.00 3.35 0.80
CA GLN A 130 -13.09 3.51 -0.16
C GLN A 130 -12.67 3.07 -1.56
N LEU A 131 -13.54 2.30 -2.20
CA LEU A 131 -13.42 1.93 -3.61
C LEU A 131 -14.40 2.76 -4.44
N SER A 132 -13.94 3.30 -5.55
CA SER A 132 -14.76 4.09 -6.46
C SER A 132 -15.27 3.18 -7.56
N PRO A 133 -16.58 2.88 -7.62
CA PRO A 133 -17.12 2.06 -8.69
C PRO A 133 -17.09 2.83 -10.02
N ALA A 134 -17.27 2.09 -11.12
CA ALA A 134 -17.38 2.67 -12.45
C ALA A 134 -18.52 3.67 -12.61
N SER A 135 -19.58 3.49 -11.82
CA SER A 135 -20.71 4.39 -11.73
C SER A 135 -21.26 4.39 -10.31
N GLY A 136 -21.80 5.54 -9.89
CA GLY A 136 -22.37 5.71 -8.55
C GLY A 136 -21.39 6.27 -7.53
N SER A 137 -21.71 6.11 -6.25
CA SER A 137 -20.94 6.65 -5.13
C SER A 137 -19.84 5.70 -4.67
N ALA A 138 -18.74 6.26 -4.16
CA ALA A 138 -17.68 5.48 -3.54
C ALA A 138 -18.23 4.61 -2.39
N LYS A 139 -17.77 3.36 -2.34
CA LYS A 139 -18.16 2.36 -1.34
C LYS A 139 -17.08 2.28 -0.27
N THR A 140 -17.46 2.44 1.00
CA THR A 140 -16.58 2.13 2.13
C THR A 140 -16.38 0.62 2.24
N VAL A 141 -15.12 0.20 2.38
CA VAL A 141 -14.71 -1.21 2.49
C VAL A 141 -13.74 -1.39 3.66
N SER A 142 -13.54 -2.64 4.07
CA SER A 142 -12.47 -3.00 5.00
C SER A 142 -11.09 -2.86 4.34
N LEU A 143 -10.04 -2.75 5.16
CA LEU A 143 -8.66 -2.75 4.65
C LEU A 143 -8.31 -4.05 3.92
N THR A 144 -8.85 -5.19 4.36
CA THR A 144 -8.68 -6.49 3.70
C THR A 144 -9.31 -6.49 2.30
N GLU A 145 -10.53 -5.97 2.15
CA GLU A 145 -11.19 -5.86 0.84
C GLU A 145 -10.44 -4.91 -0.10
N LEU A 146 -9.98 -3.77 0.41
CA LEU A 146 -9.12 -2.85 -0.36
C LEU A 146 -7.83 -3.54 -0.81
N SER A 147 -7.17 -4.26 0.10
CA SER A 147 -5.93 -4.98 -0.22
C SER A 147 -6.15 -6.01 -1.32
N GLN A 148 -7.24 -6.78 -1.23
CA GLN A 148 -7.58 -7.76 -2.25
C GLN A 148 -7.86 -7.08 -3.60
N HIS A 149 -8.62 -5.99 -3.60
CA HIS A 149 -8.91 -5.22 -4.83
C HIS A 149 -7.64 -4.69 -5.49
N ILE A 150 -6.72 -4.10 -4.73
CA ILE A 150 -5.42 -3.65 -5.25
C ILE A 150 -4.65 -4.84 -5.85
N GLY A 151 -4.62 -5.98 -5.17
CA GLY A 151 -3.97 -7.20 -5.66
C GLY A 151 -4.59 -7.71 -6.96
N ASP A 152 -5.91 -7.79 -7.03
CA ASP A 152 -6.64 -8.23 -8.23
C ASP A 152 -6.36 -7.30 -9.41
N CYS A 153 -6.31 -5.98 -9.18
CA CYS A 153 -6.01 -4.99 -10.20
C CYS A 153 -4.58 -5.04 -10.72
N LEU A 154 -3.60 -5.20 -9.84
CA LEU A 154 -2.20 -5.34 -10.22
C LEU A 154 -1.93 -6.63 -11.00
N ASN A 155 -2.73 -7.66 -10.78
CA ASN A 155 -2.62 -8.95 -11.46
C ASN A 155 -3.55 -9.09 -12.67
N HIS A 156 -4.29 -8.04 -13.06
CA HIS A 156 -5.30 -8.08 -14.12
C HIS A 156 -6.36 -9.18 -13.94
N ALA A 157 -6.70 -9.49 -12.69
CA ALA A 157 -7.61 -10.56 -12.28
C ALA A 157 -8.98 -10.04 -11.80
N GLN A 158 -9.37 -8.84 -12.24
CA GLN A 158 -10.56 -8.17 -11.74
C GLN A 158 -11.86 -8.95 -11.97
N LYS A 159 -12.73 -8.94 -10.95
CA LYS A 159 -14.09 -9.49 -11.04
C LYS A 159 -15.00 -8.48 -11.75
N ALA A 160 -16.01 -8.98 -12.47
CA ALA A 160 -16.89 -8.15 -13.31
C ALA A 160 -17.58 -6.96 -12.58
N ASN A 161 -17.71 -7.02 -11.26
CA ASN A 161 -18.37 -6.00 -10.43
C ASN A 161 -17.40 -5.06 -9.67
N LEU A 162 -16.09 -5.27 -9.79
CA LEU A 162 -15.05 -4.45 -9.15
C LEU A 162 -14.05 -4.05 -10.23
N VAL A 163 -14.42 -3.02 -10.98
CA VAL A 163 -13.59 -2.51 -12.07
C VAL A 163 -12.42 -1.74 -11.47
N CYS A 164 -11.21 -2.07 -11.90
CA CYS A 164 -10.02 -1.33 -11.53
C CYS A 164 -10.05 0.08 -12.12
N SER A 165 -9.61 1.07 -11.34
CA SER A 165 -9.30 2.38 -11.90
C SER A 165 -8.36 2.27 -13.11
N SER A 166 -8.56 3.14 -14.11
CA SER A 166 -7.79 3.12 -15.35
C SER A 166 -6.28 3.29 -15.15
N TYR A 167 -5.88 3.94 -14.05
CA TYR A 167 -4.48 4.24 -13.74
C TYR A 167 -3.99 3.63 -12.42
N GLY A 168 -4.83 2.89 -11.70
CA GLY A 168 -4.44 2.26 -10.43
C GLY A 168 -4.08 3.25 -9.31
N ASN A 169 -4.58 4.49 -9.37
CA ASN A 169 -4.18 5.56 -8.45
C ASN A 169 -5.16 5.73 -7.29
N TYR A 170 -4.62 6.14 -6.14
CA TYR A 170 -5.37 6.34 -4.90
C TYR A 170 -5.08 7.71 -4.29
N ASP A 171 -6.13 8.42 -3.89
CA ASP A 171 -6.03 9.59 -3.01
C ASP A 171 -5.93 9.11 -1.57
N VAL A 172 -4.89 9.53 -0.86
CA VAL A 172 -4.65 9.21 0.54
C VAL A 172 -4.56 10.48 1.37
N THR A 173 -5.20 10.47 2.53
CA THR A 173 -4.97 11.46 3.58
C THR A 173 -3.95 10.90 4.57
N VAL A 174 -2.85 11.63 4.78
CA VAL A 174 -1.82 11.29 5.77
C VAL A 174 -1.91 12.20 6.99
N ASP A 175 -1.74 11.63 8.17
CA ASP A 175 -1.64 12.40 9.42
C ASP A 175 -0.23 12.99 9.63
N ALA A 176 -0.05 13.73 10.73
CA ALA A 176 1.21 14.35 11.10
C ALA A 176 2.34 13.34 11.39
N SER A 177 2.01 12.06 11.65
CA SER A 177 2.97 10.97 11.81
C SER A 177 3.30 10.25 10.50
N GLY A 178 2.69 10.67 9.39
CA GLY A 178 2.86 10.07 8.07
C GLY A 178 2.03 8.80 7.85
N LYS A 179 1.07 8.49 8.72
CA LYS A 179 0.18 7.33 8.54
C LYS A 179 -1.04 7.68 7.71
N ILE A 180 -1.48 6.74 6.87
CA ILE A 180 -2.67 6.86 6.04
C ILE A 180 -3.92 6.72 6.93
N THR A 181 -4.70 7.79 7.05
CA THR A 181 -5.96 7.83 7.81
C THR A 181 -7.19 7.65 6.92
N ALA A 182 -7.06 7.96 5.63
CA ALA A 182 -8.07 7.65 4.62
C ALA A 182 -7.39 7.29 3.30
N ILE A 183 -8.00 6.38 2.54
CA ILE A 183 -7.57 5.98 1.20
C ILE A 183 -8.80 5.75 0.32
N LYS A 184 -8.80 6.37 -0.86
CA LYS A 184 -9.88 6.29 -1.83
C LYS A 184 -9.33 6.03 -3.22
N GLU A 185 -9.87 5.03 -3.90
CA GLU A 185 -9.56 4.77 -5.31
C GLU A 185 -10.03 5.94 -6.20
N ILE A 186 -9.20 6.32 -7.17
CA ILE A 186 -9.54 7.33 -8.19
C ILE A 186 -9.92 6.58 -9.46
N TYR A 187 -11.22 6.49 -9.76
CA TYR A 187 -11.70 5.71 -10.90
C TYR A 187 -11.28 6.31 -12.26
N HIS A 188 -11.43 7.63 -12.40
CA HIS A 188 -10.95 8.45 -13.51
C HIS A 188 -10.34 9.75 -12.96
N SER A 189 -9.26 10.21 -13.59
CA SER A 189 -8.50 11.41 -13.21
C SER A 189 -8.29 12.28 -14.43
#